data_AF-A0A376ZV87-F1
#
_entry.id   AF-A0A376ZV87-F1
#
_cell.length_a   1.000
_cell.length_b   1.000
_cell.length_c   1.000
_cell.angle_alpha   90.00
_cell.angle_beta   90.00
_cell.angle_gamma   90.00
#
_symmetry.space_group_name_H-M   'P 1'
#
loop_
_entity.id
_entity.type
_entity.pdbx_description
1 polymer ?
#
loop_
_entity_poly.entity_id
_entity_poly.type
_entity_poly.pdbx_seq_one_letter_code
_entity_poly.pdbx_strand_id
1 'polypeptide(L)'
;MFITETGELMGPRWIVNFPTKQHWRADSRMEWIEDGLQDLRRFLIEENVQSIAIPPLGAGNGGLNWPDVRAQIESALGDLQDVDILIYQPTEKYQNVAKALA
;
A
#
# COMPACT_ATOMS: atom_id res chain seq x y z
N MET A 1 2.75 1.37 11.29
CA MET A 1 1.58 0.90 10.49
C MET A 1 0.33 0.75 11.38
N PHE A 2 -0.91 0.80 10.84
CA PHE A 2 -2.13 0.48 11.60
C PHE A 2 -2.90 -0.66 10.94
N ILE A 3 -3.27 -1.68 11.71
CA ILE A 3 -3.79 -2.95 11.19
C ILE A 3 -5.13 -3.25 11.86
N THR A 4 -6.08 -3.73 11.09
CA THR A 4 -7.42 -4.08 11.56
C THR A 4 -7.76 -5.50 11.16
N GLU A 5 -8.11 -6.35 12.13
CA GLU A 5 -8.80 -7.61 11.85
C GLU A 5 -10.25 -7.32 11.50
N THR A 6 -10.71 -7.87 10.37
CA THR A 6 -12.07 -7.64 9.88
C THR A 6 -13.10 -8.46 10.63
N GLY A 7 -12.71 -9.60 11.19
CA GLY A 7 -13.63 -10.56 11.82
C GLY A 7 -14.57 -11.25 10.82
N GLU A 8 -14.32 -11.08 9.52
CA GLU A 8 -15.15 -11.65 8.46
C GLU A 8 -14.94 -13.16 8.36
N LEU A 9 -16.03 -13.90 8.17
CA LEU A 9 -15.97 -15.36 7.98
C LEU A 9 -15.39 -15.73 6.61
N MET A 10 -15.63 -14.89 5.60
CA MET A 10 -15.12 -15.04 4.24
C MET A 10 -14.56 -13.70 3.75
N GLY A 11 -13.42 -13.73 3.05
CA GLY A 11 -12.76 -12.53 2.53
C GLY A 11 -11.46 -12.19 3.27
N PRO A 12 -10.96 -10.96 3.14
CA PRO A 12 -9.68 -10.59 3.73
C PRO A 12 -9.79 -10.54 5.26
N ARG A 13 -8.92 -11.29 5.95
CA ARG A 13 -8.79 -11.23 7.42
C ARG A 13 -8.25 -9.88 7.90
N TRP A 14 -7.39 -9.26 7.11
CA TRP A 14 -6.63 -8.08 7.50
C TRP A 14 -6.92 -6.90 6.58
N ILE A 15 -7.07 -5.72 7.18
CA ILE A 15 -6.93 -4.43 6.49
C ILE A 15 -5.66 -3.77 7.02
N VAL A 16 -4.70 -3.59 6.11
CA VAL A 16 -3.44 -2.88 6.39
C VAL A 16 -3.59 -1.42 5.98
N ASN A 17 -3.67 -0.53 6.96
CA ASN A 17 -3.70 0.90 6.72
C ASN A 17 -2.27 1.41 6.59
N PHE A 18 -1.78 1.45 5.35
CA PHE A 18 -0.45 1.91 4.99
C PHE A 18 -0.42 3.45 4.93
N PRO A 19 0.29 4.14 5.84
CA PRO A 19 0.31 5.59 5.87
C PRO A 19 1.23 6.14 4.78
N THR A 20 0.66 6.69 3.71
CA THR A 20 1.45 7.32 2.62
C THR A 20 1.60 8.84 2.80
N LYS A 21 0.99 9.44 3.83
CA LYS A 21 0.99 10.89 4.09
C LYS A 21 0.80 11.18 5.58
N GLN A 22 1.37 12.27 6.07
CA GLN A 22 1.07 12.82 7.41
C GLN A 22 -0.19 13.68 7.44
N HIS A 23 -0.41 14.47 6.39
CA HIS A 23 -1.59 15.32 6.26
C HIS A 23 -2.19 15.14 4.86
N TRP A 24 -3.52 15.02 4.77
CA TRP A 24 -4.22 14.64 3.53
C TRP A 24 -4.04 15.66 2.38
N ARG A 25 -3.81 16.94 2.69
CA ARG A 25 -3.52 18.01 1.70
C ARG A 25 -2.09 18.03 1.16
N ALA A 26 -1.14 17.40 1.85
CA ALA A 26 0.26 17.41 1.45
C ALA A 26 0.55 16.30 0.44
N ASP A 27 1.65 16.38 -0.31
CA ASP A 27 2.10 15.29 -1.16
C ASP A 27 2.63 14.10 -0.34
N SER A 28 2.72 12.94 -0.99
CA SER A 28 3.40 11.77 -0.41
C SER A 28 4.91 11.93 -0.56
N ARG A 29 5.68 11.14 0.18
CA ARG A 29 7.14 11.13 0.11
C ARG A 29 7.63 9.69 0.02
N MET A 30 8.68 9.47 -0.76
CA MET A 30 9.25 8.14 -0.94
C MET A 30 9.73 7.53 0.38
N GLU A 31 10.29 8.35 1.28
CA GLU A 31 10.72 7.93 2.63
C GLU A 31 9.60 7.21 3.41
N TRP A 32 8.35 7.67 3.29
CA TRP A 32 7.21 7.04 3.97
C TRP A 32 6.80 5.72 3.32
N ILE A 33 7.05 5.55 2.02
CA ILE A 33 6.81 4.30 1.31
C ILE A 33 7.88 3.28 1.72
N GLU A 34 9.14 3.67 1.74
CA GLU A 34 10.26 2.81 2.14
C GLU A 34 10.10 2.32 3.59
N ASP A 35 9.89 3.23 4.54
CA ASP A 35 9.68 2.89 5.96
C ASP A 35 8.43 2.00 6.14
N GLY A 36 7.34 2.36 5.46
CA GLY A 36 6.10 1.59 5.53
C GLY A 36 6.22 0.18 4.93
N LEU A 37 7.05 -0.01 3.90
CA LEU A 37 7.29 -1.33 3.31
C LEU A 37 8.09 -2.25 4.24
N GLN A 38 9.02 -1.70 5.03
CA GLN A 38 9.72 -2.46 6.06
C GLN A 38 8.76 -2.93 7.16
N ASP A 39 7.86 -2.05 7.60
CA ASP A 39 6.79 -2.39 8.54
C ASP A 39 5.83 -3.44 7.96
N LEU A 40 5.45 -3.30 6.68
CA LEU A 40 4.57 -4.25 5.99
C LEU A 40 5.21 -5.63 5.94
N ARG A 41 6.46 -5.71 5.49
CA ARG A 41 7.22 -6.97 5.42
C ARG A 41 7.23 -7.69 6.77
N ARG A 42 7.55 -6.95 7.84
CA ARG A 42 7.59 -7.49 9.20
C ARG A 42 6.24 -8.09 9.59
N PHE A 43 5.14 -7.37 9.35
CA PHE A 43 3.79 -7.85 9.59
C PHE A 43 3.45 -9.12 8.79
N LEU A 44 3.76 -9.15 7.49
CA LEU A 44 3.46 -10.31 6.64
C LEU A 44 4.14 -11.58 7.16
N ILE A 45 5.39 -11.46 7.62
CA ILE A 45 6.16 -12.58 8.18
C ILE A 45 5.62 -12.99 9.55
N GLU A 46 5.48 -12.04 10.48
CA GLU A 46 5.07 -12.31 11.87
C GLU A 46 3.68 -12.95 11.96
N GLU A 47 2.73 -12.48 11.13
CA GLU A 47 1.36 -12.99 11.09
C GLU A 47 1.15 -14.10 10.06
N ASN A 48 2.22 -14.58 9.41
CA ASN A 48 2.18 -15.62 8.38
C ASN A 48 1.11 -15.36 7.30
N VAL A 49 1.00 -14.11 6.86
CA VAL A 49 0.03 -13.69 5.85
C VAL A 49 0.35 -14.36 4.52
N GLN A 50 -0.59 -15.14 4.00
CA GLN A 50 -0.37 -15.94 2.78
C GLN A 50 -0.57 -15.13 1.48
N SER A 51 -1.35 -14.04 1.51
CA SER A 51 -1.58 -13.21 0.32
C SER A 51 -1.92 -11.77 0.67
N ILE A 52 -1.58 -10.84 -0.23
CA ILE A 52 -1.89 -9.42 -0.09
C ILE A 52 -2.12 -8.76 -1.45
N ALA A 53 -3.10 -7.85 -1.50
CA ALA A 53 -3.31 -6.92 -2.60
C ALA A 53 -2.79 -5.53 -2.24
N ILE A 54 -1.92 -4.96 -3.06
CA ILE A 54 -1.25 -3.67 -2.82
C ILE A 54 -1.67 -2.66 -3.90
N PRO A 55 -2.26 -1.50 -3.55
CA PRO A 55 -2.57 -0.43 -4.50
C PRO A 55 -1.30 0.40 -4.85
N PRO A 56 -1.38 1.34 -5.82
CA PRO A 56 -0.23 2.20 -6.14
C PRO A 56 0.07 3.23 -5.03
N LEU A 57 0.84 2.79 -4.02
CA LEU A 57 1.10 3.54 -2.79
C LEU A 57 1.70 4.93 -3.06
N GLY A 58 0.94 5.99 -2.75
CA GLY A 58 1.39 7.37 -2.97
C GLY A 58 1.46 7.82 -4.44
N ALA A 59 1.40 6.91 -5.42
CA ALA A 59 1.49 7.19 -6.86
C ALA A 59 0.13 7.55 -7.51
N GLY A 60 -0.67 8.33 -6.79
CA GLY A 60 -1.97 8.87 -7.23
C GLY A 60 -2.13 10.28 -6.66
N ASN A 61 -3.01 10.44 -5.67
CA ASN A 61 -3.16 11.72 -4.94
C ASN A 61 -1.90 12.18 -4.22
N GLY A 62 -0.92 11.29 -4.03
CA GLY A 62 0.38 11.61 -3.42
C GLY A 62 1.43 12.11 -4.41
N GLY A 63 1.18 12.03 -5.72
CA GLY A 63 2.08 12.57 -6.74
C GLY A 63 3.39 11.79 -6.96
N LEU A 64 3.61 10.66 -6.29
CA LEU A 64 4.83 9.88 -6.51
C LEU A 64 4.84 9.25 -7.92
N ASN A 65 6.03 9.09 -8.47
CA ASN A 65 6.24 8.39 -9.73
C ASN A 65 5.97 6.89 -9.53
N TRP A 66 5.05 6.33 -10.31
CA TRP A 66 4.64 4.93 -10.16
C TRP A 66 5.78 3.92 -10.38
N PRO A 67 6.56 3.98 -11.48
CA PRO A 67 7.74 3.13 -11.64
C PRO A 67 8.66 3.09 -10.41
N ASP A 68 8.94 4.24 -9.80
CA ASP A 68 9.81 4.31 -8.61
C ASP A 68 9.16 3.62 -7.40
N VAL A 69 7.88 3.87 -7.14
CA VAL A 69 7.13 3.20 -6.06
C VAL A 69 7.09 1.69 -6.26
N ARG A 70 6.84 1.25 -7.49
CA ARG A 70 6.79 -0.17 -7.83
C ARG A 70 8.12 -0.85 -7.56
N ALA A 71 9.23 -0.22 -7.96
CA ALA A 71 10.57 -0.73 -7.70
C ALA A 71 10.83 -0.91 -6.20
N GLN A 72 10.34 0.01 -5.35
CA GLN A 72 10.43 -0.13 -3.90
C GLN A 72 9.60 -1.32 -3.37
N ILE A 73 8.37 -1.51 -3.86
CA ILE A 73 7.54 -2.66 -3.48
C ILE A 73 8.24 -3.98 -3.85
N GLU A 74 8.72 -4.08 -5.09
CA GLU A 74 9.42 -5.28 -5.58
C GLU A 74 10.72 -5.53 -4.79
N SER A 75 11.49 -4.48 -4.49
CA SER A 75 12.72 -4.61 -3.69
C SER A 75 12.46 -5.04 -2.25
N ALA A 76 11.37 -4.57 -1.64
CA ALA A 76 11.11 -4.82 -0.22
C ALA A 76 10.40 -6.14 0.05
N LEU A 77 9.60 -6.63 -0.90
CA LEU A 77 8.72 -7.80 -0.71
C LEU A 77 8.95 -8.93 -1.71
N GLY A 78 9.69 -8.70 -2.80
CA GLY A 78 9.80 -9.65 -3.93
C GLY A 78 10.59 -10.93 -3.63
N ASP A 79 11.31 -11.00 -2.52
CA ASP A 79 12.01 -12.20 -2.04
C ASP A 79 11.17 -13.04 -1.06
N LEU A 80 9.95 -12.61 -0.71
CA LEU A 80 9.01 -13.41 0.08
C LEU A 80 8.42 -14.53 -0.79
N GLN A 81 8.85 -15.77 -0.54
CA GLN A 81 8.46 -16.93 -1.34
C GLN A 81 7.09 -17.52 -0.95
N ASP A 82 6.67 -17.31 0.30
CA ASP A 82 5.45 -17.90 0.86
C ASP A 82 4.26 -16.91 0.90
N VAL A 83 4.34 -15.81 0.14
CA VAL A 83 3.31 -14.76 0.11
C VAL A 83 2.92 -14.44 -1.33
N ASP A 84 1.65 -14.64 -1.68
CA ASP A 84 1.12 -14.22 -2.96
C ASP A 84 0.84 -12.70 -2.96
N ILE A 85 1.67 -11.95 -3.70
CA ILE A 85 1.57 -10.48 -3.75
C ILE A 85 0.96 -10.02 -5.07
N LEU A 86 -0.23 -9.43 -4.99
CA LEU A 86 -0.92 -8.82 -6.13
C LEU A 86 -0.77 -7.30 -6.09
N ILE A 87 -0.05 -6.74 -7.08
CA ILE A 87 0.17 -5.29 -7.18
C ILE A 87 -0.78 -4.70 -8.23
N TYR A 88 -1.64 -3.77 -7.81
CA TYR A 88 -2.49 -2.98 -8.70
C TYR A 88 -1.72 -1.76 -9.21
N GLN A 89 -1.80 -1.52 -10.52
CA GLN A 89 -1.19 -0.36 -11.16
C GLN A 89 -2.18 0.82 -11.19
N PRO A 90 -1.70 2.07 -11.29
CA PRO A 90 -2.56 3.21 -11.57
C PRO A 90 -3.34 2.97 -12.86
N THR A 91 -4.62 3.37 -12.89
CA THR A 91 -5.41 3.35 -14.13
C THR A 91 -5.71 4.77 -14.57
N GLU A 92 -5.81 5.01 -15.87
CA GLU A 92 -6.24 6.30 -16.44
C GLU A 92 -7.64 6.71 -15.95
N LYS A 93 -8.46 5.71 -15.57
CA LYS A 93 -9.83 5.87 -15.06
C LYS A 93 -9.92 6.02 -13.54
N TYR A 94 -8.82 6.26 -12.82
CA TYR A 94 -8.93 6.80 -11.47
C TYR A 94 -9.26 8.30 -11.53
N GLN A 95 -10.49 8.61 -11.95
CA GLN A 95 -11.07 9.90 -11.60
C GLN A 95 -11.37 9.84 -10.11
N ASN A 96 -10.55 10.54 -9.33
CA ASN A 96 -10.99 10.97 -8.03
C ASN A 96 -12.40 11.57 -8.19
N VAL A 97 -13.33 11.19 -7.32
CA VAL A 97 -14.33 12.14 -6.82
C VAL A 97 -13.53 13.22 -6.08
N ALA A 98 -12.84 14.07 -6.85
CA ALA A 98 -12.13 15.21 -6.33
C ALA A 98 -13.16 16.09 -5.64
N LYS A 99 -12.78 16.58 -4.47
CA LYS A 99 -13.54 17.53 -3.65
C LYS A 99 -14.26 18.54 -4.55
N ALA A 100 -15.56 18.70 -4.32
CA ALA A 100 -16.25 19.91 -4.72
C ALA A 100 -15.40 21.08 -4.20
N LEU A 101 -14.82 21.85 -5.14
CA LEU A 101 -14.28 23.15 -4.84
C LEU A 101 -15.47 23.97 -4.33
N ALA A 102 -15.41 24.33 -3.04
CA ALA A 102 -16.30 25.32 -2.46
C ALA A 102 -15.86 26.71 -2.92
#